data_AF-O54617-F1
#
_entry.id   AF-O54617-F1
#
_cell.length_a   1.000
_cell.length_b   1.000
_cell.length_c   1.000
_cell.angle_alpha   90.00
_cell.angle_beta   90.00
_cell.angle_gamma   90.00
#
_symmetry.space_group_name_H-M   'P 1'
#
loop_
_entity.id
_entity.type
_entity.pdbx_description
1 polymer ?
#
loop_
_entity_poly.entity_id
_entity_poly.type
_entity_poly.pdbx_seq_one_letter_code
_entity_poly.pdbx_strand_id
1 'polypeptide(L)'
;AFNRRVLAQAEDKNVPLLERLRFLCIVSSNLDEFFEVRMAWLKRENKLHPRRRLDNGKMPSETIADVTEAARSLIRHQYDLFNNVLQPELAREGIHFYRRRNWTDTQKKWIEDYFDRELLPILTPIGLDPSHPFPRPLNKSLNFAVELDGTDAFGRPSGMAIVQAPRILPRVVPLPSELCGGGHGFVFLSSIL
;
A
#
# COMPACT_ATOMS: atom_id res chain seq x y z
N ALA A 1 -17.13 -13.33 5.48
CA ALA A 1 -18.40 -12.68 5.85
C ALA A 1 -18.18 -11.34 6.58
N PHE A 2 -17.42 -11.31 7.69
CA PHE A 2 -17.19 -10.09 8.48
C PHE A 2 -16.65 -8.90 7.67
N ASN A 3 -15.50 -9.04 7.00
CA ASN A 3 -14.90 -7.94 6.22
C ASN A 3 -15.78 -7.42 5.07
N ARG A 4 -16.68 -8.26 4.52
CA ARG A 4 -17.66 -7.80 3.53
C ARG A 4 -18.71 -6.86 4.16
N ARG A 5 -19.12 -7.12 5.41
CA ARG A 5 -20.02 -6.21 6.14
C ARG A 5 -19.34 -4.89 6.51
N VAL A 6 -18.05 -4.93 6.85
CA VAL A 6 -17.28 -3.72 7.10
C VAL A 6 -17.14 -2.90 5.81
N LEU A 7 -16.84 -3.56 4.68
CA LEU A 7 -16.80 -2.89 3.37
C LEU A 7 -18.15 -2.27 2.99
N ALA A 8 -19.26 -2.94 3.29
CA ALA A 8 -20.61 -2.40 3.05
C ALA A 8 -20.85 -1.07 3.80
N GLN A 9 -20.21 -0.83 4.94
CA GLN A 9 -20.28 0.48 5.61
C GLN A 9 -19.54 1.58 4.84
N ALA A 10 -18.49 1.24 4.08
CA ALA A 10 -17.82 2.18 3.18
C ALA A 10 -18.65 2.49 1.91
N GLU A 11 -19.58 1.58 1.55
CA GLU A 11 -20.49 1.73 0.40
C GLU A 11 -21.75 2.52 0.77
N ASP A 12 -22.15 2.53 2.04
CA ASP A 12 -23.38 3.18 2.50
C ASP A 12 -23.28 4.70 2.43
N LYS A 13 -24.09 5.31 1.57
CA LYS A 13 -24.13 6.77 1.36
C LYS A 13 -24.73 7.54 2.55
N ASN A 14 -25.37 6.86 3.50
CA ASN A 14 -25.85 7.49 4.74
C ASN A 14 -24.72 7.68 5.76
N VAL A 15 -23.57 7.02 5.56
CA VAL A 15 -22.38 7.20 6.40
C VAL A 15 -21.60 8.42 5.89
N PRO A 16 -21.13 9.32 6.78
CA PRO A 16 -20.30 10.45 6.38
C PRO A 16 -19.08 10.03 5.54
N LEU A 17 -18.71 10.83 4.54
CA LEU A 17 -17.71 10.46 3.53
C LEU A 17 -16.35 10.04 4.13
N LEU A 18 -15.86 10.77 5.13
CA LEU A 18 -14.61 10.43 5.81
C LEU A 18 -14.72 9.16 6.67
N GLU A 19 -15.89 8.89 7.24
CA GLU A 19 -16.15 7.63 7.95
C GLU A 19 -16.23 6.44 6.98
N ARG A 20 -16.77 6.64 5.76
CA ARG A 20 -16.71 5.63 4.69
C ARG A 20 -15.27 5.31 4.29
N LEU A 21 -14.43 6.34 4.12
CA LEU A 21 -12.99 6.16 3.88
C LEU A 21 -12.31 5.43 5.06
N ARG A 22 -12.71 5.74 6.30
CA ARG A 22 -12.21 5.04 7.50
C ARG A 22 -12.59 3.56 7.50
N PHE A 23 -13.83 3.21 7.18
CA PHE A 23 -14.25 1.80 7.04
C PHE A 23 -13.46 1.07 5.97
N LEU A 24 -13.18 1.74 4.84
CA LEU A 24 -12.32 1.19 3.80
C LEU A 24 -10.92 0.86 4.35
N CYS A 25 -10.31 1.74 5.15
CA CYS A 25 -9.03 1.48 5.82
C CYS A 25 -9.11 0.33 6.84
N ILE A 26 -10.20 0.23 7.61
CA ILE A 26 -10.41 -0.86 8.57
C ILE A 26 -10.42 -2.22 7.85
N VAL A 27 -11.04 -2.31 6.66
CA VAL A 27 -11.00 -3.54 5.85
C VAL A 27 -9.56 -3.94 5.52
N SER A 28 -8.70 -2.99 5.16
CA SER A 28 -7.27 -3.27 4.91
C SER A 28 -6.55 -3.78 6.16
N SER A 29 -6.76 -3.13 7.31
CA SER A 29 -6.15 -3.56 8.58
C SER A 29 -6.59 -4.96 9.01
N ASN A 30 -7.88 -5.29 8.82
CA ASN A 30 -8.39 -6.63 9.11
C ASN A 30 -7.83 -7.68 8.15
N LEU A 31 -7.57 -7.31 6.88
CA LEU A 31 -6.92 -8.20 5.93
C LEU A 31 -5.46 -8.45 6.32
N ASP A 32 -4.72 -7.43 6.74
CA ASP A 32 -3.36 -7.60 7.25
C ASP A 32 -3.33 -8.63 8.39
N GLU A 33 -4.16 -8.46 9.41
CA GLU A 33 -4.25 -9.40 10.54
C GLU A 33 -4.64 -10.81 10.08
N PHE A 34 -5.60 -10.91 9.15
CA PHE A 34 -6.00 -12.20 8.60
C PHE A 34 -4.81 -12.92 7.94
N PHE A 35 -3.98 -12.22 7.16
CA PHE A 35 -2.82 -12.82 6.52
C PHE A 35 -1.68 -13.13 7.50
N GLU A 36 -1.46 -12.27 8.50
CA GLU A 36 -0.43 -12.45 9.51
C GLU A 36 -0.72 -13.63 10.45
N VAL A 37 -1.98 -13.82 10.82
CA VAL A 37 -2.37 -14.82 11.83
C VAL A 37 -3.04 -16.04 11.18
N ARG A 38 -4.14 -15.84 10.46
CA ARG A 38 -5.01 -16.95 10.01
C ARG A 38 -4.43 -17.67 8.80
N MET A 39 -3.94 -16.93 7.81
CA MET A 39 -3.29 -17.54 6.65
C MET A 39 -1.97 -18.23 7.04
N ALA A 40 -1.21 -17.65 7.98
CA ALA A 40 0.00 -18.28 8.51
C ALA A 40 -0.30 -19.64 9.17
N TRP A 41 -1.36 -19.71 10.00
CA TRP A 41 -1.82 -20.97 10.57
C TRP A 41 -2.25 -21.97 9.48
N LEU A 42 -3.06 -21.55 8.51
CA LEU A 42 -3.49 -22.42 7.40
C LEU A 42 -2.30 -22.99 6.61
N LYS A 43 -1.30 -22.16 6.30
CA LYS A 43 -0.07 -22.61 5.62
C LYS A 43 0.70 -23.63 6.45
N ARG A 44 0.76 -23.44 7.78
CA ARG A 44 1.40 -24.40 8.69
C ARG A 44 0.64 -25.74 8.70
N GLU A 45 -0.69 -25.70 8.83
CA GLU A 45 -1.52 -26.92 8.79
C GLU A 45 -1.41 -27.64 7.45
N ASN A 46 -1.36 -26.91 6.33
CA ASN A 46 -1.13 -27.50 5.02
C ASN A 46 0.23 -28.22 4.92
N LYS A 47 1.27 -27.69 5.59
CA LYS A 47 2.60 -28.29 5.60
C LYS A 47 2.67 -29.54 6.51
N LEU A 48 2.08 -29.48 7.69
CA LEU A 48 2.18 -30.54 8.69
C LEU A 48 1.13 -31.65 8.49
N HIS A 49 -0.06 -31.28 8.04
CA HIS A 49 -1.24 -32.15 7.97
C HIS A 49 -2.02 -31.95 6.66
N PRO A 50 -1.40 -32.11 5.47
CA PRO A 50 -2.00 -31.75 4.18
C PRO A 50 -3.33 -32.46 3.85
N ARG A 51 -3.56 -33.65 4.41
CA ARG A 51 -4.77 -34.46 4.16
C ARG A 51 -5.81 -34.38 5.29
N ARG A 52 -5.51 -33.69 6.39
CA ARG A 52 -6.44 -33.56 7.52
C ARG A 52 -7.55 -32.58 7.12
N ARG A 53 -8.80 -33.03 7.19
CA ARG A 53 -9.94 -32.14 6.99
C ARG A 53 -10.05 -31.17 8.18
N LEU A 54 -10.23 -29.89 7.87
CA LEU A 54 -10.51 -28.84 8.83
C LEU A 54 -12.00 -28.86 9.23
N ASP A 55 -12.40 -27.99 10.16
CA ASP A 55 -13.79 -27.90 10.67
C ASP A 55 -14.82 -27.59 9.57
N ASN A 56 -14.38 -26.99 8.46
CA ASN A 56 -15.21 -26.73 7.28
C ASN A 56 -15.32 -27.95 6.33
N GLY A 57 -14.76 -29.10 6.72
CA GLY A 57 -14.74 -30.33 5.94
C GLY A 57 -13.73 -30.36 4.79
N LYS A 58 -12.96 -29.29 4.56
CA LYS A 58 -12.00 -29.17 3.44
C LYS A 58 -10.57 -29.45 3.89
N MET A 59 -9.71 -29.82 2.94
CA MET A 59 -8.26 -29.84 3.16
C MET A 59 -7.73 -28.40 3.34
N PRO A 60 -6.56 -28.22 3.98
CA PRO A 60 -5.96 -26.90 4.15
C PRO A 60 -5.68 -26.21 2.81
N SER A 61 -5.23 -26.94 1.79
CA SER A 61 -4.98 -26.42 0.44
C SER A 61 -6.24 -25.87 -0.23
N GLU A 62 -7.36 -26.59 -0.14
CA GLU A 62 -8.66 -26.17 -0.65
C GLU A 62 -9.13 -24.89 0.08
N THR A 63 -8.99 -24.88 1.41
CA THR A 63 -9.36 -23.70 2.21
C THR A 63 -8.49 -22.49 1.85
N ILE A 64 -7.18 -22.67 1.66
CA ILE A 64 -6.26 -21.61 1.22
C ILE A 64 -6.69 -21.05 -0.13
N ALA A 65 -7.03 -21.91 -1.09
CA ALA A 65 -7.49 -21.47 -2.41
C ALA A 65 -8.77 -20.63 -2.30
N ASP A 66 -9.77 -21.12 -1.56
CA ASP A 66 -11.05 -20.42 -1.38
C ASP A 66 -10.88 -19.05 -0.72
N VAL A 67 -10.12 -18.96 0.39
CA VAL A 67 -9.93 -17.68 1.08
C VAL A 67 -9.07 -16.71 0.28
N THR A 68 -8.14 -17.21 -0.53
CA THR A 68 -7.33 -16.39 -1.43
C THR A 68 -8.20 -15.75 -2.50
N GLU A 69 -9.09 -16.52 -3.14
CA GLU A 69 -10.01 -15.97 -4.14
C GLU A 69 -11.00 -14.98 -3.51
N ALA A 70 -11.55 -15.30 -2.35
CA ALA A 70 -12.43 -14.39 -1.61
C ALA A 70 -11.71 -13.08 -1.23
N ALA A 71 -10.45 -13.13 -0.82
CA ALA A 71 -9.64 -11.96 -0.51
C ALA A 71 -9.35 -11.12 -1.76
N ARG A 72 -8.99 -11.75 -2.89
CA ARG A 72 -8.76 -11.04 -4.17
C ARG A 72 -10.02 -10.31 -4.64
N SER A 73 -11.18 -10.98 -4.55
CA SER A 73 -12.48 -10.36 -4.86
C SER A 73 -12.78 -9.15 -3.98
N LEU A 74 -12.54 -9.27 -2.66
CA LEU A 74 -12.76 -8.17 -1.71
C LEU A 74 -11.82 -7.00 -1.98
N ILE A 75 -10.53 -7.26 -2.21
CA ILE A 75 -9.52 -6.23 -2.51
C ILE A 75 -9.87 -5.51 -3.80
N ARG A 76 -10.28 -6.23 -4.85
CA ARG A 76 -10.73 -5.60 -6.11
C ARG A 76 -11.89 -4.64 -5.86
N HIS A 77 -12.90 -5.07 -5.10
CA HIS A 77 -14.03 -4.22 -4.76
C HIS A 77 -13.61 -2.98 -3.96
N GLN A 78 -12.67 -3.14 -3.02
CA GLN A 78 -12.11 -2.04 -2.25
C GLN A 78 -11.43 -1.00 -3.16
N TYR A 79 -10.62 -1.44 -4.14
CA TYR A 79 -9.98 -0.55 -5.10
C TYR A 79 -11.01 0.15 -6.00
N ASP A 80 -12.04 -0.55 -6.46
CA ASP A 80 -13.09 0.04 -7.29
C ASP A 80 -13.86 1.11 -6.51
N LEU A 81 -14.25 0.82 -5.26
CA LEU A 81 -14.91 1.78 -4.38
C LEU A 81 -14.01 3.01 -4.11
N PHE A 82 -12.74 2.80 -3.79
CA PHE A 82 -11.82 3.91 -3.51
C PHE A 82 -11.58 4.80 -4.74
N ASN A 83 -11.31 4.20 -5.91
CA ASN A 83 -10.93 4.93 -7.10
C ASN A 83 -12.12 5.58 -7.83
N ASN A 84 -13.24 4.86 -7.92
CA ASN A 84 -14.34 5.27 -8.79
C ASN A 84 -15.47 5.98 -8.04
N VAL A 85 -15.51 5.88 -6.70
CA VAL A 85 -16.56 6.49 -5.87
C VAL A 85 -15.97 7.47 -4.87
N LEU A 86 -15.14 6.99 -3.93
CA LEU A 86 -14.69 7.81 -2.81
C LEU A 86 -13.76 8.95 -3.25
N GLN A 87 -12.77 8.69 -4.11
CA GLN A 87 -11.89 9.75 -4.64
C GLN A 87 -12.67 10.87 -5.36
N PRO A 88 -13.60 10.57 -6.30
CA PRO A 88 -14.44 11.58 -6.91
C PRO A 88 -15.34 12.33 -5.92
N GLU A 89 -15.93 11.65 -4.92
CA GLU A 89 -16.74 12.30 -3.89
C GLU A 89 -15.90 13.23 -3.01
N LEU A 90 -14.71 12.80 -2.59
CA LEU A 90 -13.76 13.62 -1.83
C LEU A 90 -13.35 14.87 -2.60
N ALA A 91 -13.11 14.73 -3.91
CA ALA A 91 -12.75 15.85 -4.77
C ALA A 91 -13.86 16.92 -4.87
N ARG A 92 -15.14 16.52 -4.81
CA ARG A 92 -16.26 17.49 -4.78
C ARG A 92 -16.33 18.28 -3.47
N GLU A 93 -15.87 17.67 -2.38
CA GLU A 93 -15.72 18.31 -1.06
C GLU A 93 -14.36 19.04 -0.91
N GLY A 94 -13.62 19.25 -2.00
CA GLY A 94 -12.33 19.97 -1.99
C GLY A 94 -11.15 19.16 -1.41
N ILE A 95 -11.29 17.84 -1.28
CA ILE A 95 -10.22 16.94 -0.81
C ILE A 95 -9.64 16.18 -2.00
N HIS A 96 -8.37 16.47 -2.33
CA HIS A 96 -7.72 15.98 -3.54
C HIS A 96 -6.52 15.10 -3.24
N PHE A 97 -6.45 13.93 -3.88
CA PHE A 97 -5.27 13.07 -3.91
C PHE A 97 -4.60 13.18 -5.28
N TYR A 98 -3.56 13.99 -5.39
CA TYR A 98 -2.87 14.24 -6.65
C TYR A 98 -1.93 13.09 -7.01
N ARG A 99 -2.19 12.45 -8.16
CA ARG A 99 -1.35 11.38 -8.71
C ARG A 99 -0.20 11.99 -9.51
N ARG A 100 0.98 11.33 -9.50
CA ARG A 100 2.21 11.78 -10.20
C ARG A 100 1.99 12.25 -11.64
N ARG A 101 1.17 11.53 -12.40
CA ARG A 101 0.82 11.86 -13.80
C ARG A 101 0.00 13.14 -14.00
N ASN A 102 -0.56 13.71 -12.92
CA ASN A 102 -1.47 14.85 -12.94
C ASN A 102 -0.91 16.04 -12.13
N TRP A 103 0.36 16.02 -11.75
CA TRP A 103 0.97 17.15 -11.04
C TRP A 103 1.16 18.33 -11.98
N THR A 104 0.85 19.53 -11.49
CA THR A 104 1.24 20.78 -12.16
C THR A 104 2.74 21.03 -12.00
N ASP A 105 3.33 21.90 -12.82
CA ASP A 105 4.75 22.27 -12.68
C ASP A 105 5.06 22.87 -11.30
N THR A 106 4.13 23.64 -10.74
CA THR A 106 4.26 24.23 -9.40
C THR A 106 4.21 23.18 -8.29
N GLN A 107 3.32 22.19 -8.41
CA GLN A 107 3.26 21.06 -7.48
C GLN A 107 4.52 20.20 -7.58
N LYS A 108 4.97 19.90 -8.80
CA LYS A 108 6.18 19.12 -9.05
C LYS A 108 7.40 19.77 -8.40
N LYS A 109 7.60 21.07 -8.61
CA LYS A 109 8.69 21.82 -7.99
C LYS A 109 8.66 21.75 -6.46
N TRP A 110 7.49 21.96 -5.84
CA TRP A 110 7.35 21.84 -4.39
C TRP A 110 7.67 20.42 -3.89
N ILE A 111 7.24 19.39 -4.64
CA ILE A 111 7.48 17.98 -4.28
C ILE A 111 8.97 17.64 -4.42
N GLU A 112 9.66 18.16 -5.44
CA GLU A 112 11.12 18.04 -5.58
C GLU A 112 11.84 18.70 -4.40
N ASP A 113 11.48 19.93 -4.05
CA ASP A 113 12.04 20.64 -2.88
C ASP A 113 11.76 19.89 -1.56
N TYR A 114 10.57 19.29 -1.42
CA TYR A 114 10.22 18.44 -0.29
C TYR A 114 11.05 17.15 -0.28
N PHE A 115 11.27 16.54 -1.44
CA PHE A 115 12.09 15.34 -1.56
C PHE A 115 13.53 15.62 -1.11
N ASP A 116 14.17 16.66 -1.63
CA ASP A 116 15.56 16.98 -1.31
C ASP A 116 15.75 17.36 0.15
N ARG A 117 14.79 18.09 0.74
CA ARG A 117 14.88 18.57 2.13
C ARG A 117 14.49 17.51 3.17
N GLU A 118 13.41 16.75 2.94
CA GLU A 118 12.79 15.89 3.96
C GLU A 118 13.02 14.40 3.72
N LEU A 119 13.12 13.95 2.47
CA LEU A 119 13.23 12.53 2.12
C LEU A 119 14.66 12.10 1.89
N LEU A 120 15.36 12.74 0.95
CA LEU A 120 16.70 12.36 0.52
C LEU A 120 17.69 12.18 1.70
N PRO A 121 17.72 13.04 2.74
CA PRO A 121 18.66 12.90 3.85
C PRO A 121 18.45 11.64 4.71
N ILE A 122 17.25 11.05 4.67
CA ILE A 122 16.86 9.90 5.49
C ILE A 122 16.61 8.64 4.65
N LEU A 123 16.81 8.70 3.33
CA LEU A 123 16.76 7.54 2.47
C LEU A 123 18.09 6.80 2.52
N THR A 124 18.02 5.50 2.76
CA THR A 124 19.19 4.61 2.74
C THR A 124 18.92 3.48 1.75
N PRO A 125 19.31 3.65 0.47
CA PRO A 125 19.23 2.57 -0.50
C PRO A 125 20.14 1.40 -0.10
N ILE A 126 19.65 0.18 -0.24
CA ILE A 126 20.41 -1.05 0.01
C ILE A 126 20.61 -1.74 -1.34
N GLY A 127 21.84 -1.74 -1.85
CA GLY A 127 22.20 -2.50 -3.05
C GLY A 127 21.99 -4.00 -2.85
N LEU A 128 21.40 -4.66 -3.85
CA LEU A 128 21.24 -6.11 -3.90
C LEU A 128 22.33 -6.70 -4.77
N ASP A 129 23.08 -7.63 -4.19
CA ASP A 129 24.15 -8.36 -4.85
C ASP A 129 24.03 -9.86 -4.48
N PRO A 130 24.22 -10.81 -5.41
CA PRO A 130 24.12 -12.25 -5.11
C PRO A 130 25.05 -12.74 -4.01
N SER A 131 26.15 -12.03 -3.73
CA SER A 131 27.13 -12.41 -2.70
C SER A 131 26.66 -12.09 -1.28
N HIS A 132 25.57 -11.35 -1.12
CA HIS A 132 25.05 -10.93 0.19
C HIS A 132 23.61 -11.43 0.41
N PRO A 133 23.23 -11.77 1.65
CA PRO A 133 21.85 -12.17 1.94
C PRO A 133 20.88 -11.02 1.67
N PHE A 134 19.71 -11.35 1.14
CA PHE A 134 18.64 -10.38 0.91
C PHE A 134 18.30 -9.63 2.21
N PRO A 135 18.21 -8.29 2.20
CA PRO A 135 17.91 -7.52 3.40
C PRO A 135 16.52 -7.90 3.94
N ARG A 136 16.34 -7.86 5.26
CA ARG A 136 15.05 -8.19 5.89
C ARG A 136 14.19 -6.93 6.01
N PRO A 137 13.23 -6.67 5.09
CA PRO A 137 12.34 -5.53 5.24
C PRO A 137 11.50 -5.67 6.51
N LEU A 138 11.25 -4.54 7.16
CA LEU A 138 10.38 -4.50 8.34
C LEU A 138 8.94 -4.83 7.94
N ASN A 139 8.23 -5.57 8.78
CA ASN A 139 6.83 -5.93 8.50
C ASN A 139 5.91 -4.69 8.35
N LYS A 140 5.10 -4.62 7.29
CA LYS A 140 4.30 -3.44 6.91
C LYS A 140 5.13 -2.18 6.59
N SER A 141 6.40 -2.30 6.20
CA SER A 141 7.11 -1.18 5.56
C SER A 141 6.80 -1.13 4.06
N LEU A 142 6.77 0.08 3.52
CA LEU A 142 6.78 0.31 2.09
C LEU A 142 8.24 0.32 1.62
N ASN A 143 8.55 -0.53 0.65
CA ASN A 143 9.88 -0.65 0.06
C ASN A 143 9.74 -0.64 -1.46
N PHE A 144 10.69 -0.01 -2.13
CA PHE A 144 10.77 0.05 -3.58
C PHE A 144 11.91 -0.85 -4.02
N ALA A 145 11.63 -1.80 -4.90
CA ALA A 145 12.66 -2.50 -5.64
C ALA A 145 12.93 -1.68 -6.90
N VAL A 146 14.16 -1.16 -7.02
CA VAL A 146 14.58 -0.31 -8.14
C VAL A 146 15.68 -1.01 -8.91
N GLU A 147 15.61 -0.94 -10.23
CA GLU A 147 16.69 -1.34 -11.13
C GLU A 147 17.60 -0.12 -11.34
N LEU A 148 18.90 -0.33 -11.24
CA LEU A 148 19.90 0.71 -11.43
C LEU A 148 20.58 0.48 -12.79
N ASP A 149 20.77 1.55 -13.55
CA ASP A 149 21.53 1.50 -14.81
C ASP A 149 22.92 2.11 -14.62
N GLY A 150 23.89 1.67 -15.41
CA GLY A 150 25.28 2.13 -15.41
C GLY A 150 26.24 1.19 -14.69
N THR A 151 27.41 1.70 -14.31
CA THR A 151 28.44 0.94 -13.58
C THR A 151 28.71 1.58 -12.23
N ASP A 152 28.89 0.76 -11.19
CA ASP A 152 29.32 1.27 -9.89
C ASP A 152 30.75 1.86 -9.96
N ALA A 153 31.22 2.45 -8.87
CA ALA A 153 32.58 3.02 -8.77
C ALA A 153 33.71 1.99 -9.00
N PHE A 154 33.38 0.70 -9.09
CA PHE A 154 34.28 -0.41 -9.33
C PHE A 154 34.09 -1.05 -10.72
N GLY A 155 33.30 -0.44 -11.60
CA GLY A 155 33.09 -0.90 -12.97
C GLY A 155 32.16 -2.11 -13.09
N ARG A 156 31.45 -2.50 -12.02
CA ARG A 156 30.49 -3.60 -12.05
C ARG A 156 29.15 -3.09 -12.57
N PRO A 157 28.41 -3.88 -13.37
CA PRO A 157 27.07 -3.50 -13.80
C PRO A 157 26.20 -3.20 -12.59
N SER A 158 25.50 -2.08 -12.66
CA SER A 158 24.56 -1.65 -11.64
C SER A 158 23.45 -2.69 -11.54
N GLY A 159 23.19 -3.14 -10.31
CA GLY A 159 22.24 -4.21 -10.03
C GLY A 159 20.87 -3.67 -9.64
N MET A 160 20.20 -4.40 -8.76
CA MET A 160 18.99 -3.90 -8.11
C MET A 160 19.35 -3.22 -6.79
N ALA A 161 18.50 -2.31 -6.33
CA ALA A 161 18.53 -1.80 -4.97
C ALA A 161 17.14 -1.83 -4.35
N ILE A 162 17.10 -1.79 -3.02
CA ILE A 162 15.88 -1.57 -2.26
C ILE A 162 15.96 -0.21 -1.60
N VAL A 163 14.97 0.63 -1.88
CA VAL A 163 14.78 1.91 -1.19
C VAL A 163 13.65 1.74 -0.18
N GLN A 164 13.95 1.93 1.10
CA GLN A 164 12.94 1.81 2.16
C GLN A 164 12.33 3.18 2.43
N ALA A 165 11.00 3.28 2.35
CA ALA A 165 10.32 4.53 2.68
C ALA A 165 10.28 4.71 4.21
N PRO A 166 10.85 5.81 4.75
CA PRO A 166 10.96 6.05 6.18
C PRO A 166 9.58 6.02 6.86
N ARG A 167 9.50 5.38 8.03
CA ARG A 167 8.24 5.30 8.81
C ARG A 167 7.89 6.57 9.56
N ILE A 168 8.90 7.41 9.80
CA ILE A 168 8.72 8.67 10.52
C ILE A 168 7.92 9.70 9.69
N LEU A 169 7.91 9.54 8.37
CA LEU A 169 7.16 10.40 7.47
C LEU A 169 5.74 9.86 7.25
N PRO A 170 4.74 10.76 7.12
CA PRO A 170 3.38 10.36 6.82
C PRO A 170 3.31 9.76 5.41
N ARG A 171 2.48 8.72 5.25
CA ARG A 171 2.21 8.08 3.94
C ARG A 171 1.42 8.98 2.97
N VAL A 172 0.74 9.97 3.52
CA VAL A 172 -0.05 10.98 2.83
C VAL A 172 0.52 12.33 3.24
N VAL A 173 1.19 13.00 2.31
CA VAL A 173 1.86 14.29 2.55
C VAL A 173 0.91 15.41 2.11
N PRO A 174 0.56 16.36 2.99
CA PRO A 174 -0.26 17.51 2.60
C PRO A 174 0.55 18.46 1.71
N LEU A 175 -0.09 18.97 0.66
CA LEU A 175 0.40 20.07 -0.14
C LEU A 175 -0.05 21.42 0.46
N PRO A 176 0.71 22.51 0.26
CA PRO A 176 0.25 23.86 0.55
C PRO A 176 -1.06 24.17 -0.17
N SER A 177 -1.99 24.84 0.52
CA SER A 177 -3.35 25.10 0.02
C SER A 177 -3.37 25.91 -1.28
N GLU A 178 -2.37 26.77 -1.47
CA GLU A 178 -2.18 27.63 -2.63
C GLU A 178 -1.88 26.80 -3.90
N LEU A 179 -1.23 25.65 -3.73
CA LEU A 179 -0.96 24.69 -4.81
C LEU A 179 -2.17 23.80 -5.13
N CYS A 180 -3.27 23.97 -4.38
CA CYS A 180 -4.48 23.15 -4.46
C CYS A 180 -5.73 23.99 -4.72
N GLY A 181 -5.57 25.24 -5.16
CA GLY A 181 -6.70 26.14 -5.42
C GLY A 181 -7.52 26.48 -4.18
N GLY A 182 -6.90 26.47 -2.99
CA GLY A 182 -7.54 26.72 -1.70
C GLY A 182 -8.19 25.49 -1.04
N GLY A 183 -8.13 24.31 -1.69
CA GLY A 183 -8.61 23.05 -1.13
C GLY A 183 -7.57 22.29 -0.30
N HIS A 184 -7.97 21.11 0.18
CA HIS A 184 -7.09 20.18 0.89
C HIS A 184 -6.44 19.20 -0.10
N GLY A 185 -5.19 19.46 -0.46
CA GLY A 185 -4.44 18.60 -1.36
C GLY A 185 -3.46 17.67 -0.65
N PHE A 186 -3.35 16.46 -1.18
CA PHE A 186 -2.44 15.44 -0.66
C PHE A 186 -1.73 14.72 -1.80
N VAL A 187 -0.51 14.26 -1.54
CA VAL A 187 0.24 13.33 -2.39
C VAL A 187 0.62 12.11 -1.58
N PHE A 188 0.64 10.94 -2.22
CA PHE A 188 1.15 9.73 -1.57
C PHE A 188 2.67 9.79 -1.53
N LEU A 189 3.26 9.42 -0.40
CA LEU A 189 4.71 9.29 -0.25
C LEU A 189 5.31 8.38 -1.34
N SER A 190 4.54 7.37 -1.75
CA SER A 190 4.93 6.43 -2.79
C SER A 190 4.93 7.00 -4.21
N SER A 191 4.36 8.18 -4.42
CA SER A 191 4.43 8.89 -5.70
C SER A 191 5.62 9.85 -5.75
N ILE A 192 6.14 10.26 -4.59
CA ILE A 192 7.31 11.14 -4.47
C ILE A 192 8.59 10.36 -4.75
N LEU A 193 8.72 9.18 -4.15
CA LEU A 193 9.77 8.19 -4.44
C LEU A 193 9.62 7.66 -5.87
#